data_AF-A0A7K4MPC2-F1
#
_entry.id   AF-A0A7K4MPC2-F1
#
_cell.length_a   1.000
_cell.length_b   1.000
_cell.length_c   1.000
_cell.angle_alpha   90.00
_cell.angle_beta   90.00
_cell.angle_gamma   90.00
#
_symmetry.space_group_name_H-M   'P 1'
#
loop_
_entity.id
_entity.type
_entity.pdbx_description
1 polymer ?
#
loop_
_entity_poly.entity_id
_entity_poly.type
_entity_poly.pdbx_seq_one_letter_code
_entity_poly.pdbx_strand_id
1 'polypeptide(L)'
;MLMTEKKQKPKKIHYVDNQKFLEEMIVYKGKCKDAKNKGEPAPQISEYVGECFMKIANRLSFRPNFINYAFREDMISDGIENCVQYIRNFDPEKSKNPFAYFTQIIYFAFIRRIQKEKKQLYIKYKTMDTFGALGDNVEVSDHDKGHYDYNTLSTDQKANMYDFIKNFEEAKKAKSVTKKPTKTTNLEYFFVTS
;
A
#
# COMPACT_ATOMS: atom_id res chain seq x y z
N MET A 1 47.85 -32.66 -8.42
CA MET A 1 46.92 -31.73 -7.75
C MET A 1 45.79 -31.43 -8.73
N LEU A 2 44.66 -32.14 -8.65
CA LEU A 2 43.53 -31.96 -9.57
C LEU A 2 42.66 -30.80 -9.06
N MET A 3 42.72 -29.65 -9.74
CA MET A 3 41.79 -28.55 -9.49
C MET A 3 40.44 -28.90 -10.13
N THR A 4 39.45 -29.23 -9.31
CA THR A 4 38.06 -29.35 -9.75
C THR A 4 37.47 -27.97 -9.99
N GLU A 5 37.24 -27.61 -11.25
CA GLU A 5 36.52 -26.39 -11.64
C GLU A 5 35.06 -26.43 -11.13
N LYS A 6 34.68 -25.45 -10.32
CA LYS A 6 33.28 -25.27 -9.90
C LYS A 6 32.46 -24.78 -11.09
N LYS A 7 31.64 -25.67 -11.66
CA LYS A 7 30.66 -25.35 -12.71
C LYS A 7 29.70 -24.23 -12.23
N GLN A 8 29.77 -23.06 -12.87
CA GLN A 8 28.91 -21.92 -12.55
C GLN A 8 27.45 -22.27 -12.83
N LYS A 9 26.58 -22.09 -11.82
CA LYS A 9 25.13 -22.31 -12.00
C LYS A 9 24.59 -21.28 -13.01
N PRO A 10 23.72 -21.68 -13.94
CA PRO A 10 23.12 -20.75 -14.89
C PRO A 10 22.39 -19.64 -14.13
N LYS A 11 22.63 -18.39 -14.52
CA LYS A 11 21.92 -17.23 -13.95
C LYS A 11 20.42 -17.44 -14.19
N LYS A 12 19.63 -17.49 -13.11
CA LYS A 12 18.17 -17.53 -13.23
C LYS A 12 17.71 -16.27 -13.95
N ILE A 13 17.10 -16.46 -15.11
CA ILE A 13 16.49 -15.35 -15.86
C ILE A 13 15.37 -14.79 -14.98
N HIS A 14 15.48 -13.51 -14.70
CA HIS A 14 14.49 -12.79 -13.93
C HIS A 14 13.28 -12.47 -14.83
N TYR A 15 12.06 -12.52 -14.30
CA TYR A 15 10.82 -12.30 -15.05
C TYR A 15 10.64 -10.86 -15.60
N VAL A 16 11.56 -9.98 -15.22
CA VAL A 16 11.74 -8.63 -15.75
C VAL A 16 13.21 -8.51 -16.11
N ASP A 17 13.51 -8.11 -17.35
CA ASP A 17 14.87 -7.78 -17.78
C ASP A 17 15.22 -6.39 -17.23
N ASN A 18 16.01 -6.38 -16.16
CA ASN A 18 16.40 -5.15 -15.49
C ASN A 18 17.36 -4.28 -16.32
N GLN A 19 18.12 -4.85 -17.25
CA GLN A 19 19.01 -4.07 -18.11
C GLN A 19 18.18 -3.28 -19.11
N LYS A 20 17.30 -3.96 -19.85
CA LYS A 20 16.35 -3.29 -20.76
C LYS A 20 15.47 -2.28 -20.02
N PHE A 21 15.07 -2.59 -18.79
CA PHE A 21 14.30 -1.66 -17.96
C PHE A 21 15.09 -0.40 -17.62
N LEU A 22 16.37 -0.51 -17.27
CA LEU A 22 17.21 0.66 -17.03
C LEU A 22 17.40 1.51 -18.29
N GLU A 23 17.65 0.88 -19.44
CA GLU A 23 17.81 1.56 -20.73
C GLU A 23 16.57 2.39 -21.07
N GLU A 24 15.38 1.80 -20.97
CA GLU A 24 14.10 2.47 -21.22
C GLU A 24 13.86 3.64 -20.23
N MET A 25 14.24 3.47 -18.97
CA MET A 25 14.13 4.55 -17.97
C MET A 25 15.07 5.73 -18.26
N ILE A 26 16.27 5.46 -18.80
CA ILE A 26 17.21 6.51 -19.24
C ILE A 26 16.62 7.26 -20.44
N VAL A 27 16.12 6.53 -21.44
CA VAL A 27 15.47 7.12 -22.63
C VAL A 27 14.29 7.98 -22.22
N TYR A 28 13.41 7.47 -21.34
CA TYR A 28 12.25 8.20 -20.84
C TYR A 28 12.66 9.49 -20.11
N LYS A 29 13.69 9.43 -19.24
CA LYS A 29 14.21 10.61 -18.54
C LYS A 29 14.76 11.66 -19.51
N GLY A 30 15.44 11.24 -20.58
CA GLY A 30 15.87 12.11 -21.67
C GLY A 30 14.69 12.82 -22.34
N LYS A 31 13.68 12.05 -22.79
CA LYS A 31 12.45 12.59 -23.38
C LYS A 31 11.73 13.58 -22.46
N CYS A 32 11.67 13.31 -21.16
CA CYS A 32 11.08 14.24 -20.19
C CYS A 32 11.85 15.56 -20.09
N LYS A 33 13.19 15.52 -20.19
CA LYS A 33 14.03 16.72 -20.18
C LYS A 33 13.80 17.55 -21.43
N ASP A 34 13.75 16.92 -22.59
CA ASP A 34 13.52 17.59 -23.87
C ASP A 34 12.13 18.23 -23.92
N ALA A 35 11.08 17.51 -23.52
CA ALA A 35 9.72 18.04 -23.44
C ALA A 35 9.64 19.25 -22.49
N LYS A 36 10.31 19.18 -21.33
CA LYS A 36 10.39 20.31 -20.39
C LYS A 36 11.05 21.54 -21.02
N ASN A 37 12.12 21.35 -21.79
CA ASN A 37 12.83 22.46 -22.46
C ASN A 37 11.99 23.09 -23.57
N LYS A 38 11.11 22.30 -24.20
CA LYS A 38 10.20 22.75 -25.28
C LYS A 38 8.86 23.28 -24.78
N GLY A 39 8.54 23.13 -23.49
CA GLY A 39 7.22 23.46 -22.95
C GLY A 39 6.12 22.47 -23.36
N GLU A 40 6.50 21.25 -23.74
CA GLU A 40 5.60 20.19 -24.19
C GLU A 40 5.10 19.34 -22.99
N PRO A 41 3.96 18.64 -23.13
CA PRO A 41 3.50 17.70 -22.13
C PRO A 41 4.51 16.57 -21.90
N ALA A 42 4.43 15.95 -20.71
CA ALA A 42 5.30 14.82 -20.40
C ALA A 42 5.09 13.68 -21.41
N PRO A 43 6.17 13.02 -21.87
CA PRO A 43 6.06 11.92 -22.81
C PRO A 43 5.28 10.76 -22.19
N GLN A 44 4.62 9.98 -23.04
CA GLN A 44 3.97 8.74 -22.63
C GLN A 44 5.02 7.71 -22.18
N ILE A 45 4.68 6.94 -21.15
CA ILE A 45 5.48 5.81 -20.66
C ILE A 45 5.46 4.71 -21.73
N SER A 46 6.61 4.06 -21.99
CA SER A 46 6.66 2.97 -22.97
C SER A 46 5.89 1.73 -22.48
N GLU A 47 5.31 0.98 -23.42
CA GLU A 47 4.53 -0.23 -23.13
C GLU A 47 5.34 -1.24 -22.30
N TYR A 48 6.63 -1.39 -22.62
CA TYR A 48 7.52 -2.28 -21.88
C TYR A 48 7.69 -1.87 -20.40
N VAL A 49 7.78 -0.57 -20.11
CA VAL A 49 7.86 -0.08 -18.73
C VAL A 49 6.55 -0.34 -17.99
N GLY A 50 5.41 -0.11 -18.64
CA GLY A 50 4.09 -0.47 -18.10
C GLY A 50 3.97 -1.96 -17.79
N GLU A 51 4.39 -2.82 -18.73
CA GLU A 51 4.45 -4.27 -18.56
C GLU A 51 5.33 -4.68 -17.37
N CYS A 52 6.48 -4.01 -17.18
CA CYS A 52 7.35 -4.23 -16.03
C CYS A 52 6.62 -3.91 -14.72
N PHE A 53 5.94 -2.77 -14.61
CA PHE A 53 5.15 -2.43 -13.41
C PHE A 53 4.08 -3.49 -13.13
N MET A 54 3.31 -3.90 -14.14
CA MET A 54 2.29 -4.93 -14.02
C MET A 54 2.87 -6.26 -13.53
N LYS A 55 3.98 -6.72 -14.12
CA LYS A 55 4.66 -7.95 -13.70
C LYS A 55 5.15 -7.88 -12.26
N ILE A 56 5.77 -6.77 -11.86
CA ILE A 56 6.29 -6.60 -10.50
C ILE A 56 5.14 -6.62 -9.49
N ALA A 57 4.07 -5.85 -9.73
CA ALA A 57 2.93 -5.76 -8.82
C ALA A 57 2.20 -7.09 -8.66
N ASN A 58 1.90 -7.77 -9.78
CA ASN A 58 1.27 -9.09 -9.75
C ASN A 58 2.10 -10.09 -8.95
N ARG A 59 3.40 -10.23 -9.25
CA ARG A 59 4.25 -11.19 -8.54
C ARG A 59 4.39 -10.84 -7.05
N LEU A 60 4.48 -9.56 -6.70
CA LEU A 60 4.57 -9.13 -5.31
C LEU A 60 3.29 -9.47 -4.54
N SER A 61 2.13 -9.42 -5.19
CA SER A 61 0.82 -9.73 -4.58
C SER A 61 0.71 -11.17 -4.07
N PHE A 62 1.47 -12.12 -4.64
CA PHE A 62 1.51 -13.52 -4.21
C PHE A 62 2.42 -13.79 -3.01
N ARG A 63 3.09 -12.77 -2.47
CA ARG A 63 3.88 -12.96 -1.23
C ARG A 63 2.93 -13.34 -0.08
N PRO A 64 3.35 -14.20 0.86
CA PRO A 64 2.51 -14.61 2.00
C PRO A 64 1.91 -13.44 2.79
N ASN A 65 2.63 -12.31 2.84
CA ASN A 65 2.18 -11.09 3.52
C ASN A 65 0.98 -10.41 2.83
N PHE A 66 0.72 -10.68 1.56
CA PHE A 66 -0.24 -9.96 0.71
C PHE A 66 -1.30 -10.86 0.07
N ILE A 67 -1.03 -12.15 -0.09
CA ILE A 67 -1.86 -13.08 -0.87
C ILE A 67 -3.29 -13.25 -0.32
N ASN A 68 -3.48 -13.14 1.00
CA ASN A 68 -4.74 -13.45 1.67
C ASN A 68 -5.69 -12.24 1.85
N TYR A 69 -5.39 -11.08 1.26
CA TYR A 69 -6.31 -9.95 1.31
C TYR A 69 -7.34 -10.03 0.18
N ALA A 70 -8.63 -9.88 0.52
CA ALA A 70 -9.72 -9.89 -0.47
C ALA A 70 -9.61 -8.76 -1.51
N PHE A 71 -9.00 -7.63 -1.13
CA PHE A 71 -8.76 -6.45 -1.98
C PHE A 71 -7.40 -6.50 -2.70
N ARG A 72 -6.91 -7.69 -3.09
CA ARG A 72 -5.59 -7.85 -3.71
C ARG A 72 -5.46 -7.12 -5.06
N GLU A 73 -6.49 -7.13 -5.88
CA GLU A 73 -6.51 -6.43 -7.18
C GLU A 73 -6.45 -4.91 -7.01
N ASP A 74 -7.09 -4.39 -5.96
CA ASP A 74 -7.00 -2.99 -5.61
C ASP A 74 -5.58 -2.60 -5.15
N MET A 75 -4.91 -3.47 -4.38
CA MET A 75 -3.51 -3.24 -4.02
C MET A 75 -2.62 -3.16 -5.27
N ILE A 76 -2.82 -4.06 -6.23
CA ILE A 76 -2.08 -4.08 -7.51
C ILE A 76 -2.29 -2.77 -8.26
N SER A 77 -3.54 -2.32 -8.38
CA SER A 77 -3.91 -1.05 -9.03
C SER A 77 -3.23 0.14 -8.37
N ASP A 78 -3.34 0.28 -7.04
CA ASP A 78 -2.66 1.33 -6.26
C ASP A 78 -1.13 1.28 -6.49
N GLY A 79 -0.55 0.09 -6.55
CA GLY A 79 0.88 -0.13 -6.80
C GLY A 79 1.33 0.41 -8.15
N ILE A 80 0.59 0.10 -9.22
CA ILE A 80 0.87 0.55 -10.59
C ILE A 80 0.69 2.08 -10.70
N GLU A 81 -0.39 2.63 -10.14
CA GLU A 81 -0.62 4.08 -10.10
C GLU A 81 0.55 4.81 -9.44
N ASN A 82 1.04 4.30 -8.30
CA ASN A 82 2.18 4.88 -7.61
C ASN A 82 3.48 4.78 -8.43
N CYS A 83 3.69 3.70 -9.20
CA CYS A 83 4.82 3.62 -10.13
C CYS A 83 4.76 4.73 -11.18
N VAL A 84 3.58 4.95 -11.78
CA VAL A 84 3.37 6.00 -12.80
C VAL A 84 3.55 7.39 -12.19
N GLN A 85 2.99 7.64 -11.00
CA GLN A 85 3.10 8.93 -10.32
C GLN A 85 4.55 9.30 -10.00
N TYR A 86 5.35 8.32 -9.58
CA TYR A 86 6.73 8.54 -9.12
C TYR A 86 7.80 8.14 -10.13
N ILE A 87 7.43 7.77 -11.37
CA ILE A 87 8.38 7.32 -12.41
C ILE A 87 9.50 8.33 -12.66
N ARG A 88 9.17 9.63 -12.63
CA ARG A 88 10.10 10.74 -12.89
C ARG A 88 11.12 10.96 -11.78
N ASN A 89 10.88 10.39 -10.60
CA ASN A 89 11.77 10.51 -9.45
C ASN A 89 12.91 9.48 -9.50
N PHE A 90 12.84 8.49 -10.39
CA PHE A 90 13.93 7.55 -10.59
C PHE A 90 15.17 8.26 -11.16
N ASP A 91 16.33 7.97 -10.56
CA ASP A 91 17.59 8.59 -10.96
C ASP A 91 18.64 7.52 -11.32
N PRO A 92 18.93 7.35 -12.62
CA PRO A 92 19.94 6.39 -13.09
C PRO A 92 21.33 6.65 -12.51
N GLU A 93 21.64 7.87 -12.08
CA GLU A 93 22.95 8.18 -11.46
C GLU A 93 23.04 7.67 -10.02
N LYS A 94 21.91 7.59 -9.31
CA LYS A 94 21.86 7.10 -7.92
C LYS A 94 21.65 5.59 -7.83
N SER A 95 20.89 5.02 -8.77
CA SER A 95 20.60 3.59 -8.81
C SER A 95 20.54 3.08 -10.24
N LYS A 96 21.28 2.01 -10.53
CA LYS A 96 21.23 1.27 -11.80
C LYS A 96 20.20 0.13 -11.77
N ASN A 97 19.37 0.06 -10.73
CA ASN A 97 18.39 -1.03 -10.54
C ASN A 97 16.96 -0.46 -10.42
N PRO A 98 16.27 -0.21 -11.55
CA PRO A 98 14.87 0.22 -11.53
C PRO A 98 13.95 -0.85 -10.94
N PHE A 99 14.23 -2.15 -11.13
CA PHE A 99 13.40 -3.22 -10.56
C PHE A 99 13.27 -3.09 -9.04
N ALA A 100 14.39 -2.91 -8.33
CA ALA A 100 14.39 -2.76 -6.88
C ALA A 100 13.66 -1.47 -6.43
N TYR A 101 13.88 -0.36 -7.14
CA TYR A 101 13.23 0.91 -6.87
C TYR A 101 11.70 0.80 -6.97
N PHE A 102 11.18 0.28 -8.08
CA PHE A 102 9.74 0.15 -8.28
C PHE A 102 9.12 -0.95 -7.41
N THR A 103 9.86 -2.01 -7.09
CA THR A 103 9.41 -3.01 -6.09
C THR A 103 9.14 -2.35 -4.73
N GLN A 104 9.99 -1.40 -4.29
CA GLN A 104 9.78 -0.66 -3.04
C GLN A 104 8.54 0.23 -3.10
N ILE A 105 8.35 0.95 -4.22
CA ILE A 105 7.17 1.81 -4.41
C ILE A 105 5.87 0.98 -4.27
N ILE A 106 5.79 -0.14 -4.98
CA ILE A 106 4.63 -1.03 -4.94
C ILE A 106 4.42 -1.60 -3.53
N TYR A 107 5.50 -2.03 -2.87
CA TYR A 107 5.43 -2.55 -1.49
C TYR A 107 4.81 -1.53 -0.52
N PHE A 108 5.25 -0.28 -0.57
CA PHE A 108 4.68 0.76 0.29
C PHE A 108 3.24 1.14 -0.11
N ALA A 109 2.90 1.08 -1.40
CA ALA A 109 1.52 1.25 -1.84
C ALA A 109 0.59 0.17 -1.26
N PHE A 110 1.01 -1.10 -1.28
CA PHE A 110 0.24 -2.21 -0.70
C PHE A 110 0.03 -2.01 0.80
N ILE A 111 1.07 -1.61 1.54
CA ILE A 111 0.96 -1.32 2.97
C ILE A 111 -0.06 -0.20 3.23
N ARG A 112 -0.02 0.88 2.44
CA ARG A 112 -0.99 1.98 2.56
C ARG A 112 -2.41 1.50 2.29
N ARG A 113 -2.63 0.68 1.27
CA ARG A 113 -3.96 0.10 0.98
C ARG A 113 -4.48 -0.73 2.15
N ILE A 114 -3.66 -1.64 2.68
CA ILE A 114 -4.02 -2.45 3.85
C ILE A 114 -4.37 -1.57 5.06
N GLN A 115 -3.60 -0.51 5.32
CA GLN A 115 -3.88 0.41 6.42
C GLN A 115 -5.20 1.17 6.23
N LYS A 116 -5.50 1.60 4.99
CA LYS A 116 -6.75 2.25 4.63
C LYS A 116 -7.94 1.31 4.87
N GLU A 117 -7.86 0.07 4.40
CA GLU A 117 -8.90 -0.95 4.59
C GLU A 117 -9.11 -1.30 6.05
N LYS A 118 -8.03 -1.49 6.83
CA LYS A 118 -8.12 -1.70 8.28
C LYS A 118 -8.81 -0.53 9.00
N LYS A 119 -8.54 0.71 8.57
CA LYS A 119 -9.20 1.89 9.13
C LYS A 119 -10.70 1.92 8.78
N GLN A 120 -11.08 1.56 7.55
CA GLN A 120 -12.50 1.49 7.17
C GLN A 120 -13.24 0.39 7.92
N LEU A 121 -12.62 -0.78 8.08
CA LEU A 121 -13.17 -1.87 8.89
C LEU A 121 -13.36 -1.46 10.36
N TYR A 122 -12.38 -0.74 10.93
CA TYR A 122 -12.49 -0.19 12.29
C TYR A 122 -13.68 0.78 12.42
N ILE A 123 -13.86 1.71 11.47
CA ILE A 123 -15.00 2.64 11.48
C ILE A 123 -16.31 1.86 11.45
N LYS A 124 -16.43 0.89 10.53
CA LYS A 124 -17.61 0.02 10.42
C LYS A 124 -17.93 -0.69 11.74
N TYR A 125 -16.93 -1.29 12.39
CA TYR A 125 -17.11 -2.00 13.65
C TYR A 125 -17.49 -1.08 14.81
N LYS A 126 -16.87 0.11 14.94
CA LYS A 126 -17.29 1.09 15.96
C LYS A 126 -18.73 1.57 15.74
N THR A 127 -19.11 1.80 14.49
CA THR A 127 -20.48 2.19 14.15
C THR A 127 -21.46 1.07 14.52
N MET A 128 -21.15 -0.19 14.21
CA MET A 128 -21.97 -1.34 14.60
C MET A 128 -22.09 -1.50 16.12
N ASP A 129 -21.00 -1.33 16.86
CA ASP A 129 -20.99 -1.37 18.33
C ASP A 129 -21.90 -0.28 18.93
N THR A 130 -21.84 0.93 18.39
CA THR A 130 -22.72 2.04 18.83
C THR A 130 -24.20 1.77 18.51
N PHE A 131 -24.50 1.19 17.35
CA PHE A 131 -25.88 0.82 17.00
C PHE A 131 -26.42 -0.36 17.80
N GLY A 132 -25.56 -1.33 18.17
CA GLY A 132 -25.93 -2.43 19.06
C GLY A 132 -26.42 -1.92 20.41
N ALA A 133 -25.74 -0.93 20.98
CA ALA A 133 -26.15 -0.27 22.22
C ALA A 133 -27.47 0.54 22.09
N LEU A 134 -27.85 0.96 20.88
CA LEU A 134 -29.14 1.60 20.62
C LEU A 134 -30.30 0.59 20.63
N GLY A 135 -30.05 -0.67 20.24
CA GLY A 135 -31.03 -1.75 20.34
C GLY A 135 -31.53 -2.00 21.76
N ASP A 136 -30.63 -1.86 22.75
CA ASP A 136 -30.98 -1.95 24.19
C ASP A 136 -31.94 -0.83 24.65
N ASN A 137 -32.08 0.24 23.87
CA ASN A 137 -32.96 1.37 24.14
C ASN A 137 -34.25 1.36 23.30
N VAL A 138 -34.52 0.28 22.55
CA VAL A 138 -35.75 0.11 21.78
C VAL A 138 -36.83 -0.44 22.73
N GLU A 139 -37.82 0.39 23.05
CA GLU A 139 -39.04 -0.07 23.75
C GLU A 139 -39.92 -0.88 22.79
N VAL A 140 -40.11 -2.17 23.08
CA VAL A 140 -41.07 -3.03 22.39
C VAL A 140 -42.44 -2.80 23.01
N SER A 141 -43.44 -2.44 22.22
CA SER A 141 -44.81 -2.26 22.69
C SER A 141 -45.39 -3.59 23.20
N ASP A 142 -46.12 -3.57 24.31
CA ASP A 142 -46.80 -4.75 24.89
C ASP A 142 -47.78 -5.46 23.92
N HIS A 143 -48.21 -4.77 22.85
CA HIS A 143 -49.05 -5.35 21.80
C HIS A 143 -48.27 -6.09 20.71
N ASP A 144 -46.95 -5.97 20.68
CA ASP A 144 -46.09 -6.57 19.68
C ASP A 144 -45.58 -7.93 20.17
N LYS A 145 -46.24 -9.01 19.73
CA LYS A 145 -45.94 -10.39 20.15
C LYS A 145 -44.78 -11.03 19.38
N GLY A 146 -44.08 -10.27 18.53
CA GLY A 146 -42.95 -10.74 17.73
C GLY A 146 -41.67 -10.86 18.57
N HIS A 147 -41.01 -12.00 18.52
CA HIS A 147 -39.62 -12.10 18.98
C HIS A 147 -38.71 -11.47 17.91
N TYR A 148 -38.29 -10.23 18.14
CA TYR A 148 -37.31 -9.56 17.29
C TYR A 148 -35.91 -9.85 17.83
N ASP A 149 -35.08 -10.54 17.04
CA ASP A 149 -33.65 -10.65 17.34
C ASP A 149 -32.95 -9.37 16.85
N TYR A 150 -32.65 -8.49 17.80
CA TYR A 150 -31.91 -7.25 17.53
C TYR A 150 -30.41 -7.49 17.36
N ASN A 151 -29.90 -8.70 17.59
CA ASN A 151 -28.50 -9.01 17.41
C ASN A 151 -28.16 -9.21 15.93
N THR A 152 -27.50 -8.20 15.35
CA THR A 152 -27.07 -8.27 13.93
C THR A 152 -25.86 -9.18 13.69
N LEU A 153 -25.25 -9.73 14.75
CA LEU A 153 -24.02 -10.52 14.70
C LEU A 153 -24.11 -11.73 15.66
N SER A 154 -23.61 -12.87 15.21
CA SER A 154 -23.39 -14.05 16.07
C SER A 154 -22.34 -13.76 17.16
N THR A 155 -22.35 -14.58 18.21
CA THR A 155 -21.39 -14.48 19.32
C THR A 155 -19.93 -14.46 18.85
N ASP A 156 -19.58 -15.36 17.94
CA ASP A 156 -18.22 -15.44 17.39
C ASP A 156 -17.84 -14.21 16.56
N GLN A 157 -18.79 -13.66 15.80
CA GLN A 157 -18.56 -12.43 15.03
C GLN A 157 -18.37 -11.22 15.95
N LYS A 158 -19.13 -11.13 17.05
CA LYS A 158 -18.94 -10.08 18.07
C LYS A 158 -17.58 -10.20 18.74
N ALA A 159 -17.15 -11.40 19.13
CA ALA A 159 -15.82 -11.61 19.71
C ALA A 159 -14.69 -11.16 18.77
N ASN A 160 -14.73 -11.59 17.51
CA ASN A 160 -13.77 -11.17 16.49
C ASN A 160 -13.77 -9.65 16.25
N MET A 161 -14.94 -9.01 16.31
CA MET A 161 -15.09 -7.56 16.18
C MET A 161 -14.37 -6.83 17.32
N TYR A 162 -14.64 -7.20 18.57
CA TYR A 162 -14.04 -6.57 19.74
C TYR A 162 -12.53 -6.80 19.82
N ASP A 163 -12.07 -8.01 19.51
CA ASP A 163 -10.64 -8.31 19.42
C ASP A 163 -9.95 -7.45 18.35
N PHE A 164 -10.57 -7.29 17.19
CA PHE A 164 -10.05 -6.40 16.15
C PHE A 164 -9.98 -4.94 16.62
N ILE A 165 -11.07 -4.41 17.22
CA ILE A 165 -11.11 -3.03 17.74
C ILE A 165 -9.98 -2.81 18.74
N LYS A 166 -9.84 -3.70 19.73
CA LYS A 166 -8.82 -3.63 20.77
C LYS A 166 -7.41 -3.62 20.15
N ASN A 167 -7.11 -4.59 19.30
CA ASN A 167 -5.81 -4.68 18.62
C ASN A 167 -5.51 -3.44 17.76
N PHE A 168 -6.51 -2.89 17.08
CA PHE A 168 -6.36 -1.69 16.26
C PHE A 168 -6.08 -0.45 17.12
N GLU A 169 -6.78 -0.28 18.23
CA GLU A 169 -6.58 0.83 19.18
C GLU A 169 -5.22 0.75 19.88
N GLU A 170 -4.80 -0.44 20.32
CA GLU A 170 -3.48 -0.67 20.91
C GLU A 170 -2.35 -0.36 19.91
N ALA A 171 -2.46 -0.84 18.67
CA ALA A 171 -1.50 -0.53 17.62
C ALA A 171 -1.45 0.97 17.29
N LYS A 172 -2.59 1.67 17.36
CA LYS A 172 -2.66 3.13 17.19
C LYS A 172 -1.97 3.86 18.35
N LYS A 173 -2.21 3.45 19.60
CA LYS A 173 -1.56 4.00 20.80
C LYS A 173 -0.05 3.77 20.80
N ALA A 174 0.41 2.57 20.44
CA ALA A 174 1.83 2.26 20.32
C ALA A 174 2.53 3.20 19.32
N LYS A 175 1.89 3.43 18.16
CA LYS A 175 2.40 4.38 17.15
C LYS A 175 2.48 5.82 17.65
N SER A 176 1.53 6.28 18.48
CA SER A 176 1.60 7.63 19.08
C SER A 176 2.71 7.77 20.11
N VAL A 177 2.98 6.73 20.92
CA VAL A 177 4.06 6.74 21.93
C VAL A 177 5.44 6.69 21.27
N THR A 178 5.60 5.96 20.16
CA THR A 178 6.88 5.86 19.43
C THR A 178 7.25 7.11 18.62
N LYS A 179 6.34 8.08 18.43
CA LYS A 179 6.71 9.37 17.86
C LYS A 179 7.53 10.14 18.89
N LYS A 180 8.87 10.09 18.78
CA LYS A 180 9.76 11.07 19.42
C LYS A 180 9.22 12.48 19.11
N PRO A 181 9.33 13.46 20.03
CA PRO A 181 8.91 14.82 19.77
C PRO A 181 9.51 15.26 18.43
N THR A 182 8.66 15.76 17.54
CA THR A 182 9.08 16.36 16.28
C THR A 182 10.18 17.37 16.62
N LYS A 183 11.40 17.14 16.12
CA LYS A 183 12.40 18.21 16.12
C LYS A 183 11.76 19.40 15.42
N THR A 184 11.75 20.55 16.08
CA THR A 184 11.25 21.81 15.52
C THR A 184 11.85 21.98 14.13
N THR A 185 11.00 21.89 13.11
CA THR A 185 11.42 22.17 11.74
C THR A 185 11.38 23.67 11.54
N ASN A 186 12.24 24.21 10.67
CA ASN A 186 12.32 25.64 10.37
C ASN A 186 10.98 26.30 9.94
N LEU A 187 9.93 25.53 9.69
CA LEU A 187 8.56 26.04 9.49
C LEU A 187 7.97 26.75 10.71
N GLU A 188 8.32 26.36 11.94
CA GLU A 188 7.76 26.98 13.15
C GLU A 188 8.24 28.43 13.34
N TYR A 189 9.42 28.78 12.80
CA TYR A 189 9.93 30.15 12.79
C TYR A 189 9.14 31.09 11.86
N PHE A 190 8.32 30.56 10.94
CA PHE A 190 7.48 31.37 10.06
C PHE A 190 6.11 31.73 10.66
N PHE A 191 5.70 31.09 11.76
CA PHE A 191 4.39 31.32 12.38
C PHE A 191 4.46 32.10 13.70
N VAL A 192 5.64 32.60 14.10
CA VAL A 192 5.82 33.48 15.26
C VAL A 192 6.13 34.90 14.78
N THR A 193 5.19 35.49 14.05
CA THR A 193 5.07 36.95 13.89
C THR A 193 3.69 37.29 13.36
N SER A 194 2.76 37.55 14.28
CA SER A 194 1.59 38.42 14.12
C SER A 194 1.10 38.80 15.51
#